data_AF-A0AAQ4FLY0-F1
#
_entry.id   AF-A0AAQ4FLY0-F1
#
_cell.length_a   1.000
_cell.length_b   1.000
_cell.length_c   1.000
_cell.angle_alpha   90.00
_cell.angle_beta   90.00
_cell.angle_gamma   90.00
#
_symmetry.space_group_name_H-M   'P 1'
#
loop_
_entity.id
_entity.type
_entity.pdbx_description
1 polymer ?
#
loop_
_entity_poly.entity_id
_entity_poly.type
_entity_poly.pdbx_seq_one_letter_code
_entity_poly.pdbx_strand_id
1 'polypeptide(L)'
;METLLEQQRRYHEERERLIDAQTKEMLHKKSTNREQINSDHRLKILLDRYMECTSTLKELYEDRDGLRKEEIAALSGPNEFAEFYSRLRAIKEFHRKHPNEIQVPMSVEFDELNKARENPSEEMM
;
A
#
# COMPACT_ATOMS: atom_id res chain seq x y z
N MET A 1 -4.30 14.88 3.31
CA MET A 1 -4.57 14.61 4.74
C MET A 1 -4.83 13.12 4.83
N GLU A 2 -3.93 12.36 5.44
CA GLU A 2 -4.03 10.90 5.47
C GLU A 2 -4.55 10.46 6.83
N THR A 3 -5.84 10.14 6.91
CA THR A 3 -6.48 9.77 8.17
C THR A 3 -6.03 8.38 8.62
N LEU A 4 -6.22 8.03 9.89
CA LEU A 4 -5.73 6.76 10.43
C LEU A 4 -6.44 5.56 9.79
N LEU A 5 -7.73 5.70 9.47
CA LEU A 5 -8.47 4.70 8.72
C LEU A 5 -7.98 4.55 7.28
N GLU A 6 -7.60 5.65 6.62
CA GLU A 6 -7.04 5.60 5.27
C GLU A 6 -5.63 4.96 5.28
N GLN A 7 -4.81 5.24 6.30
CA GLN A 7 -3.53 4.57 6.49
C GLN A 7 -3.72 3.06 6.68
N GLN A 8 -4.67 2.63 7.51
CA GLN A 8 -5.00 1.21 7.66
C GLN A 8 -5.44 0.58 6.32
N ARG A 9 -6.31 1.26 5.56
CA ARG A 9 -6.75 0.79 4.24
C ARG A 9 -5.56 0.63 3.29
N ARG A 10 -4.64 1.61 3.25
CA ARG A 10 -3.43 1.59 2.43
C ARG A 10 -2.51 0.41 2.80
N TYR A 11 -2.25 0.18 4.08
CA TYR A 11 -1.43 -0.96 4.52
C TYR A 11 -2.07 -2.31 4.20
N HIS A 12 -3.40 -2.44 4.28
CA HIS A 12 -4.09 -3.66 3.82
C HIS A 12 -3.94 -3.87 2.32
N GLU A 13 -4.11 -2.82 1.51
CA GLU A 13 -3.89 -2.88 0.07
C GLU A 13 -2.46 -3.31 -0.26
N GLU A 14 -1.47 -2.73 0.40
CA GLU A 14 -0.05 -3.06 0.22
C GLU A 14 0.25 -4.52 0.55
N ARG A 15 -0.28 -5.02 1.67
CA ARG A 15 -0.15 -6.43 2.06
C ARG A 15 -0.72 -7.37 1.01
N GLU A 16 -1.91 -7.06 0.47
CA GLU A 16 -2.54 -7.88 -0.57
C GLU A 16 -1.70 -7.90 -1.85
N ARG A 17 -1.18 -6.73 -2.27
CA ARG A 17 -0.32 -6.63 -3.45
C ARG A 17 1.01 -7.35 -3.29
N LEU A 18 1.60 -7.31 -2.08
CA LEU A 18 2.81 -8.07 -1.76
C LEU A 18 2.58 -9.57 -1.85
N ILE A 19 1.44 -10.07 -1.35
CA ILE A 19 1.06 -11.49 -1.47
C ILE A 19 0.88 -11.89 -2.94
N ASP A 20 0.19 -11.07 -3.74
CA ASP A 20 0.01 -11.31 -5.17
C ASP A 20 1.37 -11.34 -5.90
N ALA A 21 2.25 -10.39 -5.62
CA ALA A 21 3.59 -10.33 -6.21
C ALA A 21 4.45 -11.55 -5.83
N GLN A 22 4.44 -11.95 -4.55
CA GLN A 22 5.12 -13.17 -4.09
C GLN A 22 4.56 -14.41 -4.79
N THR A 23 3.24 -14.51 -4.90
CA THR A 23 2.56 -15.64 -5.55
C THR A 23 2.96 -15.73 -7.03
N LYS A 24 2.92 -14.61 -7.75
CA LYS A 24 3.36 -14.53 -9.16
C LYS A 24 4.83 -14.89 -9.32
N GLU A 25 5.69 -14.40 -8.42
CA GLU A 25 7.12 -14.72 -8.43
C GLU A 25 7.36 -16.21 -8.17
N MET A 26 6.63 -16.83 -7.23
CA MET A 26 6.70 -18.27 -6.96
C MET A 26 6.21 -19.12 -8.14
N LEU A 27 5.12 -18.73 -8.80
CA LEU A 27 4.54 -19.43 -9.96
C LEU A 27 5.39 -19.30 -11.23
N HIS A 28 6.16 -18.23 -11.35
CA HIS A 28 7.03 -18.03 -12.51
C HIS A 28 8.08 -19.15 -12.62
N LYS A 29 8.26 -19.71 -13.82
CA LYS A 29 9.21 -20.80 -14.06
C LYS A 29 10.63 -20.25 -14.17
N LYS A 30 11.53 -20.70 -13.30
CA LYS A 30 12.96 -20.39 -13.35
C LYS A 30 13.67 -21.50 -14.12
N SER A 31 14.47 -21.12 -15.11
CA SER A 31 15.14 -22.07 -16.02
C SER A 31 16.59 -22.36 -15.60
N THR A 32 17.21 -21.47 -14.83
CA THR A 32 18.59 -21.60 -14.35
C THR A 32 18.71 -21.40 -12.83
N ASN A 33 19.78 -21.93 -12.23
CA ASN A 33 20.07 -21.72 -10.80
C ASN A 33 20.27 -20.22 -10.47
N ARG A 34 20.83 -19.45 -11.40
CA ARG A 34 21.00 -18.01 -11.24
C ARG A 34 19.65 -17.29 -11.15
N GLU A 35 18.71 -17.66 -12.02
CA GLU A 35 17.34 -17.11 -11.97
C GLU A 35 16.62 -17.51 -10.68
N GLN A 36 16.80 -18.75 -10.22
CA GLN A 36 16.26 -19.20 -8.94
C GLN A 36 16.77 -18.34 -7.78
N ILE A 37 18.09 -18.17 -7.65
CA ILE A 37 18.69 -17.36 -6.57
C ILE A 37 18.20 -15.91 -6.62
N ASN A 38 18.15 -15.31 -7.82
CA ASN A 38 17.64 -13.95 -7.98
C ASN A 38 16.15 -13.84 -7.58
N SER A 39 15.35 -14.87 -7.90
CA SER A 39 13.95 -14.95 -7.49
C SER A 39 13.81 -15.04 -5.96
N ASP A 40 14.63 -15.85 -5.31
CA ASP A 40 14.62 -16.02 -3.85
C ASP A 40 14.99 -14.71 -3.13
N HIS A 41 15.95 -13.95 -3.68
CA HIS A 41 16.29 -12.62 -3.17
C HIS A 41 15.13 -11.62 -3.31
N ARG A 42 14.43 -11.61 -4.46
CA ARG A 42 13.23 -10.77 -4.64
C ARG A 42 12.13 -11.16 -3.66
N LEU A 43 11.86 -12.46 -3.51
CA LEU A 43 10.88 -12.97 -2.54
C LEU A 43 11.21 -12.54 -1.12
N LYS A 44 12.48 -12.58 -0.72
CA LYS A 44 12.92 -12.08 0.59
C LYS A 44 12.56 -10.61 0.78
N ILE A 45 12.86 -9.75 -0.19
CA ILE A 45 12.55 -8.31 -0.13
C ILE A 45 11.04 -8.08 0.01
N LEU A 46 10.23 -8.79 -0.81
CA LEU A 46 8.78 -8.71 -0.74
C LEU A 46 8.25 -9.18 0.62
N LEU A 47 8.85 -10.22 1.21
CA LEU A 47 8.47 -10.76 2.52
C LEU A 47 8.83 -9.80 3.65
N ASP A 48 10.03 -9.23 3.63
CA ASP A 48 10.49 -8.27 4.64
C ASP A 48 9.56 -7.04 4.67
N ARG A 49 9.19 -6.50 3.50
CA ARG A 49 8.21 -5.40 3.39
C ARG A 49 6.83 -5.82 3.89
N TYR A 50 6.37 -7.04 3.59
CA TYR A 50 5.09 -7.53 4.09
C TYR A 50 5.06 -7.62 5.62
N MET A 51 6.15 -8.07 6.23
CA MET A 51 6.29 -8.16 7.68
C MET A 51 6.28 -6.77 8.33
N GLU A 52 6.96 -5.79 7.72
CA GLU A 52 6.93 -4.39 8.18
C GLU A 52 5.51 -3.81 8.11
N CYS A 53 4.85 -3.87 6.95
CA CYS A 53 3.46 -3.40 6.79
C CYS A 53 2.53 -4.06 7.82
N THR A 54 2.71 -5.37 8.07
CA THR A 54 1.89 -6.12 9.02
C THR A 54 2.15 -5.68 10.47
N SER A 55 3.41 -5.40 10.83
CA SER A 55 3.78 -4.90 12.16
C SER A 55 3.20 -3.52 12.41
N THR A 56 3.38 -2.58 11.49
CA THR A 56 2.81 -1.24 11.60
C THR A 56 1.30 -1.30 11.68
N LEU A 57 0.64 -2.07 10.81
CA LEU A 57 -0.81 -2.22 10.83
C LEU A 57 -1.32 -2.75 12.17
N LYS A 58 -0.63 -3.72 12.77
CA LYS A 58 -0.96 -4.24 14.10
C LYS A 58 -0.88 -3.13 15.15
N GLU A 59 0.17 -2.32 15.15
CA GLU A 59 0.32 -1.19 16.08
C GLU A 59 -0.81 -0.17 15.93
N LEU A 60 -1.24 0.13 14.70
CA LEU A 60 -2.39 1.02 14.45
C LEU A 60 -3.72 0.44 14.97
N TYR A 61 -3.86 -0.89 14.99
CA TYR A 61 -5.03 -1.57 15.58
C TYR A 61 -4.96 -1.69 17.10
N GLU A 62 -3.76 -1.71 17.70
CA GLU A 62 -3.61 -1.70 19.16
C GLU A 62 -4.15 -0.42 19.80
N ASP A 63 -4.21 0.68 19.04
CA ASP A 63 -4.91 1.93 19.40
C ASP A 63 -4.50 2.45 20.79
N ARG A 64 -3.19 2.43 21.08
CA ARG A 64 -2.66 2.77 22.42
C ARG A 64 -2.95 4.22 22.84
N ASP A 65 -3.10 5.10 21.86
CA ASP A 65 -3.44 6.51 22.06
C ASP A 65 -4.96 6.79 21.96
N GLY A 66 -5.76 5.79 21.55
CA GLY A 66 -7.22 5.92 21.40
C GLY A 66 -7.67 6.68 20.15
N LEU A 67 -6.75 7.13 19.30
CA LEU A 67 -7.07 7.97 18.14
C LEU A 67 -7.93 7.25 17.11
N ARG A 68 -7.80 5.92 16.98
CA ARG A 68 -8.64 5.14 16.08
C ARG A 68 -10.07 5.12 16.55
N LYS A 69 -10.27 4.89 17.85
CA LYS A 69 -11.61 4.93 18.46
C LYS A 69 -12.23 6.32 18.32
N GLU A 70 -11.46 7.38 18.54
CA GLU A 70 -11.92 8.76 18.35
C GLU A 70 -12.31 9.06 16.90
N GLU A 71 -11.50 8.65 15.92
CA GLU A 71 -11.83 8.85 14.50
C GLU A 71 -13.12 8.11 14.12
N ILE A 72 -13.29 6.87 14.57
CA ILE A 72 -14.52 6.09 14.35
C ILE A 72 -15.72 6.78 15.00
N ALA A 73 -15.57 7.25 16.24
CA ALA A 73 -16.64 7.94 16.96
C ALA A 73 -17.02 9.27 16.28
N ALA A 74 -16.08 9.99 15.69
CA ALA A 74 -16.36 11.20 14.92
C ALA A 74 -17.19 10.90 13.66
N LEU A 75 -16.95 9.75 13.02
CA LEU A 75 -17.68 9.31 11.83
C LEU A 75 -19.09 8.78 12.13
N SER A 76 -19.33 8.23 13.31
CA SER A 76 -20.62 7.62 13.69
C SER A 76 -21.32 8.33 14.87
N GLY A 77 -20.89 9.55 15.19
CA GLY A 77 -21.39 10.33 16.31
C GLY A 77 -22.57 11.24 15.94
N PRO A 78 -23.14 11.97 16.92
CA PRO A 78 -24.31 12.84 16.72
C PRO A 78 -24.13 13.96 15.67
N ASN A 79 -22.88 14.32 15.35
CA ASN A 79 -22.51 15.39 14.43
C ASN A 79 -21.92 14.86 13.10
N GLU A 80 -22.25 13.62 12.70
CA GLU A 80 -21.73 12.95 11.51
C GLU A 80 -21.77 13.81 10.23
N PHE A 81 -22.84 14.57 9.99
CA PHE A 81 -22.97 15.42 8.81
C PHE A 81 -21.97 16.58 8.80
N ALA A 82 -21.76 17.23 9.95
CA ALA A 82 -20.81 18.34 10.05
C ALA A 82 -19.37 17.85 9.81
N GLU A 83 -19.03 16.70 10.39
CA GLU A 83 -17.74 16.03 10.18
C GLU A 83 -17.54 15.64 8.70
N PHE A 84 -18.55 15.05 8.08
CA PHE A 84 -18.52 14.70 6.66
C PHE A 84 -18.24 15.92 5.77
N TYR A 85 -18.98 17.02 5.96
CA TYR A 85 -18.78 18.23 5.17
C TYR A 85 -17.42 18.89 5.43
N SER A 86 -16.90 18.80 6.65
CA SER A 86 -15.55 19.25 7.00
C SER A 86 -14.48 18.48 6.20
N ARG A 87 -14.53 17.13 6.23
CA ARG A 87 -13.63 16.27 5.47
C ARG A 87 -13.74 16.48 3.97
N LEU A 88 -14.96 16.58 3.44
CA LEU A 88 -15.19 16.85 2.02
C LEU A 88 -14.61 18.20 1.59
N ARG A 89 -14.75 19.23 2.42
CA ARG A 89 -14.17 20.55 2.16
C ARG A 89 -12.64 20.47 2.11
N ALA A 90 -12.02 19.76 3.05
CA ALA A 90 -10.57 19.56 3.09
C ALA A 90 -10.05 18.84 1.84
N ILE A 91 -10.76 17.79 1.37
CA ILE A 91 -10.42 17.06 0.13
C ILE A 91 -10.50 17.99 -1.08
N LYS A 92 -11.61 18.74 -1.22
CA LYS A 92 -11.79 19.71 -2.32
C LYS A 92 -10.72 20.79 -2.31
N GLU A 93 -10.35 21.29 -1.14
CA GLU A 93 -9.29 22.29 -1.00
C GLU A 93 -7.93 21.73 -1.38
N PHE A 94 -7.62 20.50 -0.95
CA PHE A 94 -6.38 19.81 -1.32
C PHE A 94 -6.28 19.65 -2.84
N HIS A 95 -7.32 19.11 -3.48
CA HIS A 95 -7.35 18.95 -4.94
C HIS A 95 -7.23 20.29 -5.68
N ARG A 96 -7.86 21.36 -5.16
CA ARG A 96 -7.74 22.71 -5.74
C ARG A 96 -6.32 23.27 -5.64
N LYS A 97 -5.59 22.97 -4.55
CA LYS A 97 -4.19 23.41 -4.36
C LYS A 97 -3.20 22.60 -5.21
N HIS A 98 -3.57 21.39 -5.64
CA HIS A 98 -2.72 20.47 -6.39
C HIS A 98 -3.37 20.07 -7.74
N PRO A 99 -3.70 21.02 -8.64
CA PRO A 99 -4.49 20.75 -9.84
C PRO A 99 -3.79 19.86 -10.89
N ASN A 100 -2.47 19.75 -10.82
CA ASN A 100 -1.65 18.96 -11.75
C ASN A 100 -0.98 17.75 -11.07
N GLU A 101 -1.35 17.44 -9.83
CA GLU A 101 -0.81 16.28 -9.13
C GLU A 101 -1.41 15.01 -9.73
N ILE A 102 -0.54 14.17 -10.29
CA ILE A 102 -0.91 12.86 -10.82
C ILE A 102 -0.81 11.87 -9.67
N GLN A 103 -1.94 11.32 -9.26
CA GLN A 103 -1.96 10.23 -8.30
C GLN A 103 -1.47 8.95 -9.00
N VAL A 104 -0.31 8.43 -8.58
CA VAL A 104 0.19 7.13 -9.02
C VAL A 104 -0.38 6.06 -8.09
N PRO A 105 -1.22 5.14 -8.58
CA PRO A 105 -1.73 4.05 -7.77
C PRO A 105 -0.60 3.12 -7.34
N MET A 106 -0.72 2.53 -6.16
CA MET A 106 0.24 1.54 -5.66
C MET A 106 0.41 0.35 -6.61
N SER A 107 -0.61 0.02 -7.42
CA SER A 107 -0.51 -1.03 -8.45
C SER A 107 0.63 -0.82 -9.43
N VAL A 108 0.97 0.43 -9.75
CA VAL A 108 1.96 0.75 -10.79
C VAL A 108 3.33 0.17 -10.42
N GLU A 109 3.74 0.30 -9.16
CA GLU A 109 4.99 -0.27 -8.65
C GLU A 109 5.03 -1.79 -8.86
N PHE A 110 3.95 -2.50 -8.51
CA PHE A 110 3.87 -3.95 -8.67
C PHE A 110 3.76 -4.40 -10.12
N ASP A 111 3.14 -3.59 -10.97
CA ASP A 111 3.09 -3.84 -12.42
C ASP A 111 4.47 -3.67 -13.06
N GLU A 112 5.24 -2.67 -12.63
CA GLU A 112 6.63 -2.47 -13.05
C GLU A 112 7.54 -3.62 -12.61
N LEU A 113 7.40 -4.11 -11.38
CA LEU A 113 8.11 -5.29 -10.89
C LEU A 113 7.81 -6.54 -11.75
N ASN A 114 6.55 -6.73 -12.16
CA ASN A 114 6.19 -7.83 -13.05
C ASN A 114 6.78 -7.68 -14.45
N LYS A 115 6.79 -6.47 -15.02
CA LYS A 115 7.39 -6.18 -16.34
C LYS A 115 8.90 -6.42 -16.33
N ALA A 116 9.61 -5.93 -15.30
CA ALA A 116 11.05 -6.13 -15.16
C ALA A 116 11.44 -7.61 -15.11
N ARG A 117 10.61 -8.45 -14.47
CA ARG A 117 10.78 -9.91 -14.47
C ARG A 117 10.60 -10.52 -15.87
N GLU A 118 9.63 -10.06 -16.64
CA GLU A 118 9.33 -10.59 -17.97
C GLU A 118 10.36 -10.15 -19.03
N ASN A 119 10.95 -8.97 -18.86
CA ASN A 119 11.95 -8.38 -19.76
C ASN A 119 13.28 -8.05 -19.03
N PRO A 120 14.04 -9.04 -18.54
CA PRO A 120 15.28 -8.79 -17.79
C PRO A 120 16.40 -8.15 -18.64
N SER A 121 16.25 -8.06 -19.96
CA SER A 121 17.21 -7.42 -20.87
C SER A 121 17.11 -5.90 -20.96
N GLU A 122 16.00 -5.29 -20.51
CA GLU A 122 15.83 -3.83 -20.51
C GLU A 122 16.51 -3.15 -19.31
N GLU A 123 16.78 -3.86 -18.22
CA GLU A 123 17.56 -3.34 -17.06
C GLU A 123 19.08 -3.24 -17.33
N MET A 124 19.59 -3.83 -18.42
CA MET A 124 21.03 -3.82 -18.76
C MET A 124 21.42 -2.80 -19.85
N MET A 125 20.49 -1.95 -20.31
CA MET A 125 20.77 -0.83 -21.24
C MET A 125 20.58 0.51 -20.53
#